data_AF-A0A8K1RR59-F1
#
_entry.id   AF-A0A8K1RR59-F1
#
_cell.length_a   1.000
_cell.length_b   1.000
_cell.length_c   1.000
_cell.angle_alpha   90.00
_cell.angle_beta   90.00
_cell.angle_gamma   90.00
#
_symmetry.space_group_name_H-M   'P 1'
#
loop_
_entity.id
_entity.type
_entity.pdbx_description
1 polymer ?
#
loop_
_entity_poly.entity_id
_entity_poly.type
_entity_poly.pdbx_seq_one_letter_code
_entity_poly.pdbx_strand_id
1 'polypeptide(L)'
;MDLPGPIHDFLLVFLGSGLILGGLGVILFTNPIFSAFSLGLVLVCISLFYILANSQFVASAQLLIYVGAINVLIIFAVMFINELEYDTNFRLWTLGDGITLLVCTSIFFF
;
A
#
# COMPACT_ATOMS: atom_id res chain seq x y z
N MET A 1 1.04 13.29 30.08
CA MET A 1 0.32 14.39 29.41
C MET A 1 -0.89 13.77 28.74
N ASP A 2 -1.93 13.61 29.54
CA ASP A 2 -3.19 12.97 29.22
C ASP A 2 -3.96 13.84 28.21
N LEU A 3 -3.88 13.45 26.93
CA LEU A 3 -4.72 14.01 25.87
C LEU A 3 -5.93 13.07 25.70
N PRO A 4 -7.15 13.57 25.47
CA PRO A 4 -8.40 12.85 25.69
C PRO A 4 -8.44 11.56 24.89
N GLY A 5 -8.72 10.44 25.56
CA GLY A 5 -8.99 9.13 24.95
C GLY A 5 -9.74 9.19 23.59
N PRO A 6 -10.85 9.96 23.46
CA PRO A 6 -11.58 10.02 22.19
C PRO A 6 -10.80 10.56 20.99
N ILE A 7 -9.76 11.39 21.18
CA ILE A 7 -8.99 11.93 20.05
C ILE A 7 -8.05 10.86 19.48
N HIS A 8 -7.49 10.01 20.35
CA HIS A 8 -6.61 8.91 19.93
C HIS A 8 -7.41 7.85 19.16
N ASP A 9 -8.59 7.48 19.67
CA ASP A 9 -9.51 6.56 19.01
C ASP A 9 -9.95 7.06 17.63
N PHE A 10 -10.30 8.35 17.52
CA PHE A 10 -10.68 8.95 16.25
C PHE A 10 -9.54 8.91 15.22
N LEU A 11 -8.32 9.22 15.67
CA LEU A 11 -7.14 9.20 14.80
C LEU A 11 -6.80 7.77 14.38
N LEU A 12 -6.91 6.78 15.26
CA LEU A 12 -6.76 5.37 14.92
C LEU A 12 -7.72 4.92 13.82
N VAL A 13 -9.01 5.25 13.95
CA VAL A 13 -10.02 4.90 12.94
C VAL A 13 -9.72 5.60 11.60
N PHE A 14 -9.34 6.87 11.65
CA PHE A 14 -9.00 7.63 10.44
C PHE A 14 -7.78 7.04 9.71
N LEU A 15 -6.69 6.76 10.43
CA LEU A 15 -5.49 6.12 9.87
C LEU A 15 -5.78 4.69 9.39
N GLY A 16 -6.56 3.91 10.14
CA GLY A 16 -6.95 2.56 9.78
C GLY A 16 -7.76 2.50 8.48
N SER A 17 -8.72 3.41 8.33
CA SER A 17 -9.47 3.61 7.08
C SER A 17 -8.53 3.97 5.92
N GLY A 18 -7.57 4.87 6.15
CA GLY A 18 -6.54 5.23 5.16
C GLY A 18 -5.66 4.03 4.75
N LEU A 19 -5.32 3.15 5.68
CA LEU A 19 -4.59 1.91 5.40
C LEU A 19 -5.37 0.99 4.46
N ILE A 20 -6.65 0.80 4.74
CA ILE A 20 -7.53 -0.09 3.96
C ILE A 20 -7.75 0.50 2.57
N LEU A 21 -8.04 1.80 2.49
CA LEU A 21 -8.27 2.49 1.21
C LEU A 21 -6.99 2.55 0.36
N GLY A 22 -5.85 2.85 0.99
CA GLY A 22 -4.55 2.84 0.32
C GLY A 22 -4.15 1.45 -0.15
N GLY A 23 -4.40 0.40 0.65
CA GLY A 23 -4.16 -0.99 0.28
C GLY A 23 -5.07 -1.46 -0.86
N LEU A 24 -6.35 -1.08 -0.85
CA LEU A 24 -7.25 -1.31 -1.98
C LEU A 24 -6.73 -0.60 -3.24
N GLY A 25 -6.28 0.65 -3.11
CA GLY A 25 -5.71 1.42 -4.22
C GLY A 25 -4.55 0.70 -4.90
N VAL A 26 -3.63 0.10 -4.13
CA VAL A 26 -2.50 -0.69 -4.67
C VAL A 26 -2.98 -1.80 -5.62
N ILE A 27 -4.10 -2.45 -5.31
CA ILE A 27 -4.60 -3.61 -6.08
C ILE A 27 -5.53 -3.16 -7.21
N LEU A 28 -6.32 -2.10 -6.98
CA LEU A 28 -7.38 -1.67 -7.88
C LEU A 28 -6.85 -0.83 -9.06
N PHE A 29 -5.71 -0.15 -8.90
CA PHE A 29 -5.14 0.66 -9.97
C PHE A 29 -4.45 -0.20 -11.04
N THR A 30 -5.02 -0.20 -12.26
CA THR A 30 -4.38 -0.78 -13.46
C THR A 30 -3.06 -0.11 -13.82
N ASN A 31 -2.91 1.19 -13.55
CA ASN A 31 -1.67 1.89 -13.81
C ASN A 31 -0.67 1.63 -12.67
N PRO A 32 0.47 0.97 -12.93
CA PRO A 32 1.38 0.53 -11.88
C PRO A 32 2.02 1.73 -11.15
N ILE A 33 2.15 2.88 -11.80
CA ILE A 33 2.63 4.14 -11.19
C ILE A 33 1.68 4.60 -10.07
N PHE A 34 0.37 4.54 -10.30
CA PHE A 34 -0.64 4.90 -9.29
C PHE A 34 -0.69 3.87 -8.15
N SER A 35 -0.51 2.59 -8.47
CA SER A 35 -0.37 1.52 -7.47
C SER A 35 0.83 1.77 -6.54
N ALA A 36 2.00 2.09 -7.11
CA ALA A 36 3.20 2.42 -6.34
C ALA A 36 3.03 3.68 -5.46
N PHE A 37 2.35 4.71 -5.97
CA PHE A 37 2.03 5.90 -5.17
C PHE A 37 1.10 5.56 -3.99
N SER A 38 0.10 4.70 -4.21
CA SER A 38 -0.81 4.22 -3.17
C SER A 38 -0.07 3.40 -2.10
N LEU A 39 0.93 2.61 -2.48
CA LEU A 39 1.81 1.91 -1.55
C LEU A 39 2.57 2.89 -0.64
N GLY A 40 3.10 3.98 -1.22
CA GLY A 40 3.73 5.07 -0.47
C GLY A 40 2.78 5.68 0.57
N LEU A 41 1.53 5.93 0.20
CA LEU A 41 0.50 6.45 1.12
C LEU A 41 0.27 5.49 2.31
N VAL A 42 0.16 4.19 2.05
CA VAL A 42 0.01 3.16 3.11
C VAL A 42 1.20 3.19 4.08
N LEU A 43 2.43 3.29 3.55
CA LEU A 43 3.64 3.34 4.37
C LEU A 43 3.70 4.60 5.26
N VAL A 44 3.21 5.74 4.76
CA VAL A 44 3.08 6.97 5.55
C VAL A 44 2.04 6.80 6.67
N CYS A 45 0.88 6.21 6.37
CA CYS A 45 -0.14 5.91 7.38
C CYS A 45 0.40 4.98 8.48
N ILE A 46 1.21 3.97 8.13
CA ILE A 46 1.90 3.10 9.10
C ILE A 46 2.88 3.89 9.96
N SER A 47 3.67 4.79 9.38
CA SER A 47 4.59 5.65 10.15
C SER A 47 3.84 6.52 11.17
N LEU A 48 2.67 7.04 10.79
CA LEU A 48 1.83 7.87 11.66
C LEU A 48 1.21 7.03 12.78
N PHE A 49 0.93 5.75 12.53
CA PHE A 49 0.50 4.78 13.54
C PHE A 49 1.59 4.52 14.59
N TYR A 50 2.86 4.42 14.17
CA TYR A 50 3.99 4.26 15.09
C TYR A 50 4.23 5.49 15.98
N ILE A 51 3.98 6.69 15.47
CA ILE A 51 4.00 7.93 16.27
C ILE A 51 2.94 7.85 17.38
N LEU A 52 1.74 7.37 17.04
CA LEU A 52 0.63 7.21 17.98
C LEU A 52 0.89 6.13 19.04
N ALA A 53 1.66 5.11 18.68
CA ALA A 53 2.14 4.06 19.59
C ALA A 53 3.34 4.50 20.44
N ASN A 54 3.68 5.80 20.47
CA ASN A 54 4.80 6.38 21.22
C ASN A 54 6.21 5.89 20.78
N SER A 55 6.34 5.29 19.60
CA SER A 55 7.60 4.75 19.09
C SER A 55 8.24 5.68 18.05
N GLN A 56 8.82 6.79 18.54
CA GLN A 56 9.33 7.88 17.68
C GLN A 56 10.51 7.44 16.79
N PHE A 57 11.47 6.68 17.35
CA PHE A 57 12.65 6.22 16.60
C PHE A 57 12.26 5.29 15.44
N VAL A 58 11.37 4.32 15.71
CA VAL A 58 10.88 3.38 14.68
C VAL A 58 10.05 4.11 13.64
N ALA A 59 9.23 5.09 14.03
CA ALA A 59 8.47 5.90 13.09
C ALA A 59 9.38 6.68 12.13
N SER A 60 10.41 7.36 12.65
CA SER A 60 11.37 8.08 11.79
C SER A 60 12.13 7.14 10.86
N ALA A 61 12.57 5.98 11.36
CA ALA A 61 13.22 4.97 10.52
C ALA A 61 12.26 4.42 9.43
N GLN A 62 10.99 4.19 9.77
CA GLN A 62 9.95 3.74 8.85
C GLN A 62 9.77 4.73 7.70
N LEU A 63 9.64 6.02 8.05
CA LEU A 63 9.47 7.10 7.08
C LEU A 63 10.71 7.23 6.18
N LEU A 64 11.91 7.24 6.74
CA LEU A 64 13.14 7.41 5.96
C LEU A 64 13.42 6.21 5.04
N ILE A 65 13.30 5.00 5.55
CA ILE A 65 13.69 3.79 4.82
C ILE A 65 12.58 3.37 3.85
N TYR A 66 11.36 3.21 4.34
CA TYR A 66 10.29 2.65 3.50
C TYR A 66 9.68 3.70 2.57
N VAL A 67 9.30 4.87 3.08
CA VAL A 67 8.69 5.92 2.23
C VAL A 67 9.78 6.64 1.42
N GLY A 68 10.93 6.91 2.04
CA GLY A 68 12.01 7.69 1.42
C GLY A 68 12.89 6.91 0.45
N ALA A 69 13.40 5.73 0.83
CA ALA A 69 14.33 4.97 0.00
C ALA A 69 13.64 3.90 -0.83
N ILE A 70 12.96 2.94 -0.18
CA ILE A 70 12.39 1.76 -0.85
C ILE A 70 11.25 2.16 -1.79
N ASN A 71 10.30 2.98 -1.34
CA ASN A 71 9.15 3.38 -2.16
C ASN A 71 9.57 4.24 -3.37
N VAL A 72 10.55 5.14 -3.21
CA VAL A 72 11.08 5.91 -4.34
C VAL A 72 11.78 4.99 -5.35
N LEU A 73 12.53 3.98 -4.88
CA LEU A 73 13.12 2.98 -5.75
C LEU A 73 12.05 2.16 -6.49
N ILE A 74 10.96 1.78 -5.82
CA ILE A 74 9.82 1.08 -6.45
C ILE A 74 9.18 1.96 -7.52
N ILE A 75 8.89 3.23 -7.21
CA ILE A 75 8.31 4.17 -8.19
C ILE A 75 9.24 4.30 -9.40
N PHE A 76 10.55 4.43 -9.17
CA PHE A 76 11.53 4.52 -10.25
C PHE A 76 11.58 3.25 -11.10
N ALA A 77 11.61 2.07 -10.47
CA ALA A 77 11.59 0.79 -11.16
C ALA A 77 10.32 0.60 -11.98
N VAL A 78 9.15 0.90 -11.40
CA VAL A 78 7.85 0.80 -12.09
C VAL A 78 7.78 1.77 -13.27
N MET A 79 8.27 3.00 -13.10
CA MET A 79 8.30 3.98 -14.19
C MET A 79 9.21 3.51 -15.33
N PHE A 80 10.36 2.92 -15.01
CA PHE A 80 11.30 2.37 -15.99
C PHE A 80 10.72 1.14 -16.73
N ILE A 81 10.07 0.22 -16.02
CA ILE A 81 9.39 -0.93 -16.64
C ILE A 81 8.24 -0.48 -17.54
N ASN A 82 7.43 0.50 -17.10
CA ASN A 82 6.29 0.98 -17.87
C ASN A 82 6.70 1.59 -19.22
N GLU A 83 7.90 2.16 -19.33
CA GLU A 83 8.45 2.65 -20.59
C GLU A 83 8.89 1.49 -21.51
N LEU A 84 9.43 0.39 -20.94
CA LEU A 84 9.81 -0.82 -21.68
C LEU A 84 8.60 -1.61 -22.22
N GLU A 85 7.48 -1.58 -21.50
CA GLU A 85 6.27 -2.36 -21.82
C GLU A 85 5.41 -1.72 -22.92
N TYR A 86 5.70 -0.49 -23.35
CA TYR A 86 5.05 0.15 -24.51
C TYR A 86 5.39 -0.53 -25.84
N ASP A 87 6.47 -1.33 -25.92
CA ASP A 87 6.90 -2.01 -27.16
C ASP A 87 6.38 -3.46 -27.28
N THR A 88 6.07 -4.14 -26.17
CA THR A 88 5.58 -5.53 -26.25
C THR A 88 4.53 -5.82 -25.18
N ASN A 89 3.42 -6.42 -25.64
CA ASN A 89 2.49 -7.26 -24.87
C ASN A 89 1.11 -6.69 -24.49
N PHE A 90 0.31 -6.40 -25.51
CA PHE A 90 -1.15 -6.31 -25.43
C PHE A 90 -1.87 -7.65 -25.10
N ARG A 91 -1.20 -8.67 -24.53
CA ARG A 91 -1.76 -10.04 -24.51
C ARG A 91 -1.20 -10.95 -23.41
N LEU A 92 -1.23 -10.53 -22.13
CA LEU A 92 -0.98 -11.47 -21.03
C LEU A 92 -1.80 -11.27 -19.74
N TRP A 93 -2.59 -10.20 -19.58
CA TRP A 93 -3.21 -9.88 -18.29
C TRP A 93 -4.74 -9.82 -18.31
N THR A 94 -5.45 -10.88 -18.72
CA THR A 94 -6.93 -10.86 -18.56
C THR A 94 -7.64 -12.20 -18.30
N LEU A 95 -7.10 -13.38 -18.60
CA LEU A 95 -7.95 -14.59 -18.60
C LEU A 95 -7.62 -15.67 -17.55
N GLY A 96 -6.54 -15.53 -16.77
CA GLY A 96 -6.09 -16.56 -15.83
C GLY A 96 -6.46 -16.34 -14.35
N ASP A 97 -6.50 -15.09 -13.87
CA ASP A 97 -6.58 -14.84 -12.42
C ASP A 97 -7.99 -15.01 -11.83
N GLY A 98 -9.04 -14.79 -12.63
CA GLY A 98 -10.43 -14.92 -12.14
C GLY A 98 -10.80 -16.36 -11.78
N ILE A 99 -10.39 -17.33 -12.61
CA ILE A 99 -10.65 -18.76 -12.38
C ILE A 99 -9.81 -19.33 -11.22
N THR A 100 -8.62 -18.77 -10.98
CA THR A 100 -7.75 -19.19 -9.86
C THR A 100 -8.28 -18.70 -8.51
N LEU A 101 -8.85 -17.49 -8.46
CA LEU A 101 -9.41 -16.91 -7.24
C LEU A 101 -10.70 -17.63 -6.78
N LEU A 102 -11.54 -18.07 -7.72
CA LEU A 102 -12.78 -18.80 -7.42
C LEU A 102 -12.50 -20.20 -6.84
N VAL A 103 -11.45 -20.86 -7.32
CA VAL A 103 -11.02 -22.18 -6.82
C VAL A 103 -10.41 -22.06 -5.42
N CYS A 104 -9.57 -21.06 -5.15
CA CYS A 104 -8.99 -20.86 -3.81
C CYS A 104 -10.04 -20.52 -2.75
N THR A 105 -11.08 -19.75 -3.11
CA THR A 105 -12.17 -19.42 -2.17
C THR A 105 -12.98 -20.66 -1.78
N SER A 106 -13.12 -21.63 -2.70
CA SER A 106 -13.85 -22.88 -2.44
C SER A 106 -13.09 -23.85 -1.52
N ILE A 107 -11.76 -23.79 -1.50
CA ILE A 107 -10.91 -24.66 -0.65
C ILE A 107 -10.86 -24.14 0.79
N PHE A 108 -11.03 -22.84 1.03
CA PHE A 108 -10.94 -22.27 2.37
C PHE A 108 -12.23 -22.40 3.20
N PHE A 109 -13.35 -22.81 2.57
CA PHE A 109 -14.66 -22.91 3.22
C PHE A 109 -15.14 -24.38 3.41
N PHE A 110 -14.35 -25.37 3.00
CA PHE A 110 -14.57 -26.81 3.22
C PHE A 110 -13.57 -27.35 4.23
#